data_AF-A0A4S9W4U4-F1
#
_entry.id   AF-A0A4S9W4U4-F1
#
_cell.length_a   1.000
_cell.length_b   1.000
_cell.length_c   1.000
_cell.angle_alpha   90.00
_cell.angle_beta   90.00
_cell.angle_gamma   90.00
#
_symmetry.space_group_name_H-M   'P 1'
#
loop_
_entity.id
_entity.type
_entity.pdbx_description
1 polymer ?
#
loop_
_entity_poly.entity_id
_entity_poly.type
_entity_poly.pdbx_seq_one_letter_code
_entity_poly.pdbx_strand_id
1 'polypeptide(L)'
;MASEIVDDKSEHCIPFILEKIKAHCDYHKKEGTDAPPIFLGLNGIQGAGKTTLVSALYKTLTSPPHNLPTVVLSIDDLYLPHSAQKSLAQSQPTNPLIQHRGQPSTHDIPLGKDIFSQLFSRQQNIRIPFYDKSAHSGQGDRTDPEAWEVVNKEGEPPVEVVIFEGWCVGFRSLSDEELVQKWEAAKAARIFDGEAYHGRLAALELEHVSFVNEALRQYDALTDYFGALVHIDAVDTLFVYDWRLEQERKLRKEKGTGMKDKQVIEFVNGYYPAYELYTDVLRKGIFHQTGKQLRLVVNKQRRVEEVEIQ
;
A
#
# COMPACT_ATOMS: atom_id res chain seq x y z
N MET A 1 -7.45 12.65 25.31
CA MET A 1 -6.11 12.05 25.48
C MET A 1 -5.76 11.38 24.16
N ALA A 2 -4.60 11.66 23.56
CA ALA A 2 -4.20 10.96 22.34
C ALA A 2 -4.02 9.47 22.68
N SER A 3 -4.66 8.56 21.95
CA SER A 3 -4.45 7.14 22.18
C SER A 3 -2.99 6.82 21.84
N GLU A 4 -2.25 6.31 22.82
CA GLU A 4 -0.94 5.74 22.58
C GLU A 4 -1.12 4.61 21.56
N ILE A 5 -0.43 4.69 20.42
CA ILE A 5 -0.45 3.61 19.43
C ILE A 5 0.35 2.48 20.06
N VAL A 6 -0.35 1.44 20.51
CA VAL A 6 0.30 0.24 21.01
C VAL A 6 0.50 -0.70 19.84
N ASP A 7 1.73 -1.21 19.73
CA ASP A 7 2.10 -2.16 18.70
C ASP A 7 1.81 -3.58 19.16
N ASP A 8 0.57 -4.00 18.95
CA ASP A 8 0.07 -5.37 19.08
C ASP A 8 0.03 -6.12 17.73
N LYS A 9 0.55 -5.52 16.66
CA LYS A 9 0.59 -6.15 15.33
C LYS A 9 1.90 -6.90 15.15
N SER A 10 3.00 -6.33 15.63
CA SER A 10 4.33 -6.94 15.53
C SER A 10 4.39 -8.35 16.13
N GLU A 11 3.65 -8.63 17.20
CA GLU A 11 3.61 -9.97 17.83
C GLU A 11 3.05 -11.06 16.90
N HIS A 12 2.21 -10.69 15.93
CA HIS A 12 1.65 -11.61 14.93
C HIS A 12 2.43 -11.56 13.62
N CYS A 13 2.78 -10.36 13.14
CA CYS A 13 3.42 -10.17 11.84
C CYS A 13 4.86 -10.67 11.81
N ILE A 14 5.65 -10.45 12.87
CA ILE A 14 7.07 -10.83 12.89
C ILE A 14 7.22 -12.37 12.79
N PRO A 15 6.57 -13.19 13.63
CA PRO A 15 6.70 -14.64 13.53
C PRO A 15 6.24 -15.18 12.17
N PHE A 16 5.12 -14.66 11.65
CA PHE A 16 4.62 -15.02 10.33
C PHE A 16 5.65 -14.72 9.23
N ILE A 17 6.20 -13.51 9.19
CA ILE A 17 7.19 -13.12 8.18
C ILE A 17 8.47 -13.95 8.30
N LEU A 18 8.98 -14.18 9.51
CA LEU A 18 10.16 -15.01 9.73
C LEU A 18 9.94 -16.46 9.27
N GLU A 19 8.75 -17.00 9.49
CA GLU A 19 8.37 -18.33 8.97
C GLU A 19 8.40 -18.35 7.43
N LYS A 20 7.85 -17.32 6.76
CA LYS A 20 7.86 -17.25 5.28
C LYS A 20 9.25 -17.07 4.70
N ILE A 21 10.09 -16.26 5.32
CA ILE A 21 11.51 -16.14 4.95
C ILE A 21 12.19 -17.50 5.07
N LYS A 22 12.03 -18.20 6.20
CA LYS A 22 12.62 -19.53 6.41
C LYS A 22 12.13 -20.54 5.36
N ALA A 23 10.82 -20.58 5.11
CA ALA A 23 10.23 -21.50 4.12
C ALA A 23 10.75 -21.23 2.70
N HIS A 24 10.93 -19.96 2.34
CA HIS A 24 11.52 -19.55 1.07
C HIS A 24 12.97 -20.02 0.92
N CYS A 25 13.80 -19.79 1.94
CA CYS A 25 15.19 -20.27 1.95
C CYS A 25 15.27 -21.81 1.90
N ASP A 26 14.44 -22.51 2.69
CA ASP A 26 14.40 -23.96 2.74
C ASP A 26 13.99 -24.57 1.39
N TYR A 27 13.03 -23.96 0.68
CA TYR A 27 12.61 -24.36 -0.66
C TYR A 27 13.78 -24.29 -1.65
N HIS A 28 14.43 -23.13 -1.78
CA HIS A 28 15.53 -22.96 -2.73
C HIS A 28 16.74 -23.85 -2.41
N LYS A 29 17.05 -24.03 -1.12
CA LYS A 29 18.08 -24.96 -0.67
C LYS A 29 17.77 -26.39 -1.08
N LYS A 30 16.51 -26.83 -0.98
CA LYS A 30 16.08 -28.16 -1.40
C LYS A 30 16.16 -28.34 -2.92
N GLU A 31 15.80 -27.31 -3.68
CA GLU A 31 15.89 -27.30 -5.15
C GLU A 31 17.33 -27.13 -5.66
N GLY A 32 18.30 -26.87 -4.78
CA GLY A 32 19.71 -26.66 -5.16
C GLY A 32 19.92 -25.38 -5.96
N THR A 33 19.08 -24.36 -5.73
CA THR A 33 19.13 -23.06 -6.40
C THR A 33 19.49 -21.96 -5.41
N ASP A 34 20.10 -20.89 -5.90
CA ASP A 34 20.28 -19.68 -5.10
C ASP A 34 18.93 -19.00 -4.92
N ALA A 35 18.55 -18.72 -3.66
CA ALA A 35 17.30 -18.05 -3.37
C ALA A 35 17.37 -16.60 -3.89
N PRO A 36 16.38 -16.12 -4.66
CA PRO A 36 16.20 -14.69 -4.86
C PRO A 36 15.75 -14.03 -3.54
N PRO A 37 15.80 -12.70 -3.41
CA PRO A 37 15.21 -12.02 -2.26
C PRO A 37 13.72 -12.35 -2.15
N ILE A 38 13.21 -12.48 -0.93
CA ILE A 38 11.75 -12.63 -0.72
C ILE A 38 11.09 -11.25 -0.70
N PHE A 39 10.05 -11.09 -1.52
CA PHE A 39 9.24 -9.88 -1.55
C PHE A 39 8.04 -10.05 -0.61
N LEU A 40 7.90 -9.14 0.33
CA LEU A 40 6.85 -9.10 1.34
C LEU A 40 5.95 -7.90 1.05
N GLY A 41 4.71 -8.17 0.67
CA GLY A 41 3.70 -7.12 0.57
C GLY A 41 3.20 -6.73 1.96
N LEU A 42 2.94 -5.44 2.15
CA LEU A 42 2.27 -4.96 3.36
C LEU A 42 1.20 -3.93 3.00
N ASN A 43 -0.06 -4.38 3.09
CA ASN A 43 -1.23 -3.53 2.97
C ASN A 43 -1.67 -3.04 4.35
N GLY A 44 -2.14 -1.80 4.42
CA GLY A 44 -2.98 -1.40 5.54
C GLY A 44 -3.73 -0.12 5.26
N ILE A 45 -4.99 -0.09 5.69
CA ILE A 45 -5.82 1.10 5.64
C ILE A 45 -5.10 2.31 6.28
N GLN A 46 -5.31 3.49 5.72
CA GLN A 46 -4.60 4.70 6.14
C GLN A 46 -4.81 4.97 7.64
N GLY A 47 -3.71 5.19 8.37
CA GLY A 47 -3.74 5.49 9.80
C GLY A 47 -3.82 4.28 10.74
N ALA A 48 -3.86 3.04 10.24
CA ALA A 48 -3.89 1.82 11.07
C ALA A 48 -2.56 1.43 11.74
N GLY A 49 -1.49 2.22 11.58
CA GLY A 49 -0.19 1.95 12.22
C GLY A 49 0.83 1.19 11.37
N LYS A 50 0.61 1.09 10.05
CA LYS A 50 1.52 0.45 9.09
C LYS A 50 2.98 0.89 9.21
N THR A 51 3.26 2.20 9.26
CA THR A 51 4.64 2.72 9.38
C THR A 51 5.34 2.23 10.64
N THR A 52 4.62 2.10 11.75
CA THR A 52 5.15 1.56 13.02
C THR A 52 5.54 0.10 12.84
N LEU A 53 4.65 -0.72 12.24
CA LEU A 53 4.93 -2.12 11.96
C LEU A 53 6.12 -2.30 10.99
N VAL A 54 6.16 -1.53 9.90
CA VAL A 54 7.27 -1.59 8.92
C VAL A 54 8.60 -1.27 9.60
N SER A 55 8.63 -0.28 10.49
CA SER A 55 9.84 0.08 11.24
C SER A 55 10.26 -1.04 12.20
N ALA A 56 9.31 -1.66 12.90
CA ALA A 56 9.58 -2.80 13.79
C ALA A 56 10.09 -4.02 13.02
N LEU A 57 9.49 -4.34 11.87
CA LEU A 57 9.91 -5.41 10.97
C LEU A 57 11.31 -5.16 10.43
N TYR A 58 11.56 -3.99 9.85
CA TYR A 58 12.87 -3.62 9.32
C TYR A 58 13.96 -3.77 10.38
N LYS A 59 13.73 -3.23 11.58
CA LYS A 59 14.68 -3.35 12.70
C LYS A 59 14.91 -4.81 13.10
N THR A 60 13.84 -5.61 13.17
CA THR A 60 13.94 -7.03 13.56
C THR A 60 14.75 -7.82 12.54
N LEU A 61 14.49 -7.63 11.25
CA LEU A 61 15.16 -8.37 10.18
C LEU A 61 16.64 -7.98 10.06
N THR A 62 16.96 -6.69 10.19
CA THR A 62 18.34 -6.18 10.02
C THR A 62 19.21 -6.33 11.27
N SER A 63 18.63 -6.60 12.45
CA SER A 63 19.38 -6.77 13.70
C SER A 63 19.70 -8.25 14.00
N PRO A 64 20.68 -8.54 14.88
CA PRO A 64 20.87 -9.88 15.41
C PRO A 64 19.60 -10.43 16.07
N PRO A 65 19.28 -11.73 15.91
CA PRO A 65 20.12 -12.76 15.28
C PRO A 65 19.96 -12.87 13.75
N HIS A 66 19.05 -12.11 13.13
CA HIS A 66 18.65 -12.32 11.73
C HIS A 66 19.65 -11.73 10.74
N ASN A 67 20.08 -10.48 10.95
CA ASN A 67 21.06 -9.78 10.11
C ASN A 67 20.79 -9.87 8.60
N LEU A 68 19.51 -9.81 8.20
CA LEU A 68 19.08 -9.92 6.80
C LEU A 68 19.13 -8.53 6.14
N PRO A 69 19.95 -8.32 5.09
CA PRO A 69 19.90 -7.12 4.28
C PRO A 69 18.49 -6.91 3.74
N THR A 70 17.86 -5.80 4.14
CA THR A 70 16.45 -5.54 3.88
C THR A 70 16.29 -4.18 3.23
N VAL A 71 15.46 -4.09 2.19
CA VAL A 71 15.01 -2.82 1.60
C VAL A 71 13.54 -2.63 1.91
N VAL A 72 13.16 -1.39 2.27
CA VAL A 72 11.77 -0.96 2.37
C VAL A 72 11.49 -0.04 1.21
N LEU A 73 10.47 -0.34 0.42
CA LEU A 73 9.99 0.49 -0.67
C LEU A 73 8.50 0.77 -0.46
N SER A 74 8.14 2.05 -0.42
CA SER A 74 6.73 2.46 -0.38
C SER A 74 6.21 2.61 -1.80
N ILE A 75 4.96 2.21 -2.04
CA ILE A 75 4.29 2.46 -3.33
C ILE A 75 4.21 3.97 -3.62
N ASP A 76 4.14 4.81 -2.59
CA ASP A 76 4.11 6.26 -2.76
C ASP A 76 5.44 6.81 -3.30
N ASP A 77 6.57 6.09 -3.15
CA ASP A 77 7.84 6.48 -3.78
C ASP A 77 7.84 6.24 -5.29
N LEU A 78 6.88 5.43 -5.76
CA LEU A 78 6.63 5.18 -7.17
C LEU A 78 5.59 6.12 -7.77
N TYR A 79 5.14 7.18 -7.09
CA TYR A 79 4.27 8.16 -7.73
C TYR A 79 4.87 8.71 -9.04
N LEU A 80 3.99 9.04 -9.99
CA LEU A 80 4.36 9.72 -11.22
C LEU A 80 5.08 11.04 -10.91
N PRO A 81 6.13 11.41 -11.67
CA PRO A 81 6.69 12.76 -11.60
C PRO A 81 5.60 13.82 -11.81
N HIS A 82 5.81 15.02 -11.28
CA HIS A 82 4.80 16.09 -11.27
C HIS A 82 4.25 16.41 -12.66
N SER A 83 5.13 16.43 -13.66
CA SER A 83 4.78 16.66 -15.06
C SER A 83 3.84 15.57 -15.60
N ALA A 84 4.14 14.30 -15.34
CA ALA A 84 3.31 13.17 -15.77
C ALA A 84 1.98 13.12 -15.01
N GLN A 85 1.97 13.44 -13.71
CA GLN A 85 0.73 13.58 -12.94
C GLN A 85 -0.18 14.69 -13.49
N LYS A 86 0.40 15.83 -13.92
CA LYS A 86 -0.36 16.89 -14.60
C LYS A 86 -0.94 16.44 -15.93
N SER A 87 -0.16 15.73 -16.75
CA SER A 87 -0.63 15.18 -18.02
C SER A 87 -1.74 14.15 -17.81
N LEU A 88 -1.65 13.32 -16.77
CA LEU A 88 -2.71 12.38 -16.39
C LEU A 88 -4.00 13.11 -15.99
N ALA A 89 -3.92 14.13 -15.13
CA ALA A 89 -5.09 14.91 -14.74
C ALA A 89 -5.75 15.61 -15.96
N GLN A 90 -4.95 16.12 -16.89
CA GLN A 90 -5.42 16.77 -18.13
C GLN A 90 -6.09 15.80 -19.11
N SER A 91 -5.72 14.52 -19.10
CA SER A 91 -6.33 13.53 -20.02
C SER A 91 -7.73 13.10 -19.58
N GLN A 92 -8.08 13.31 -18.31
CA GLN A 92 -9.39 12.98 -17.72
C GLN A 92 -9.86 14.13 -16.80
N PRO A 93 -10.18 15.31 -17.34
CA PRO A 93 -10.42 16.53 -16.55
C PRO A 93 -11.65 16.44 -15.63
N THR A 94 -12.57 15.51 -15.88
CA THR A 94 -13.76 15.29 -15.07
C THR A 94 -13.60 14.17 -14.04
N ASN A 95 -12.57 13.33 -14.14
CA ASN A 95 -12.38 12.21 -13.22
C ASN A 95 -11.72 12.69 -11.92
N PRO A 96 -12.46 12.80 -10.79
CA PRO A 96 -11.92 13.36 -9.56
C PRO A 96 -10.84 12.46 -8.91
N LEU A 97 -10.79 11.16 -9.27
CA LEU A 97 -9.90 10.18 -8.65
C LEU A 97 -8.42 10.35 -9.03
N ILE A 98 -8.14 11.02 -10.16
CA ILE A 98 -6.79 11.09 -10.74
C ILE A 98 -6.28 12.52 -10.89
N GLN A 99 -6.98 13.51 -10.32
CA GLN A 99 -6.55 14.91 -10.36
C GLN A 99 -5.29 15.15 -9.53
N HIS A 100 -5.03 14.28 -8.56
CA HIS A 100 -3.86 14.31 -7.70
C HIS A 100 -3.29 12.90 -7.52
N ARG A 101 -2.04 12.82 -7.06
CA ARG A 101 -1.41 11.56 -6.67
C ARG A 101 -2.25 10.85 -5.60
N GLY A 102 -2.39 9.53 -5.70
CA GLY A 102 -3.15 8.75 -4.74
C GLY A 102 -3.56 7.40 -5.28
N GLN A 103 -4.60 7.39 -6.11
CA GLN A 103 -5.27 6.20 -6.63
C GLN A 103 -4.37 5.36 -7.55
N PRO A 104 -4.66 4.06 -7.74
CA PRO A 104 -4.13 3.31 -8.87
C PRO A 104 -4.34 4.11 -10.17
N SER A 105 -3.34 4.06 -11.07
CA SER A 105 -3.05 4.98 -12.20
C SER A 105 -2.05 6.11 -11.92
N THR A 106 -1.84 6.50 -10.66
CA THR A 106 -0.97 7.64 -10.32
C THR A 106 0.48 7.24 -9.98
N HIS A 107 0.81 5.96 -10.13
CA HIS A 107 2.16 5.42 -9.91
C HIS A 107 2.81 4.97 -11.23
N ASP A 108 4.13 5.08 -11.29
CA ASP A 108 5.00 4.62 -12.37
C ASP A 108 5.32 3.13 -12.18
N ILE A 109 4.35 2.31 -12.60
CA ILE A 109 4.47 0.86 -12.54
C ILE A 109 5.64 0.31 -13.38
N PRO A 110 5.95 0.84 -14.57
CA PRO A 110 7.15 0.44 -15.30
C PRO A 110 8.44 0.60 -14.47
N LEU A 111 8.63 1.73 -13.78
CA LEU A 111 9.77 1.93 -12.89
C LEU A 111 9.78 0.90 -11.75
N GLY A 112 8.64 0.69 -11.08
CA GLY A 112 8.53 -0.30 -10.02
C GLY A 112 8.90 -1.71 -10.48
N LYS A 113 8.42 -2.12 -11.66
CA LYS A 113 8.70 -3.43 -12.26
C LYS A 113 10.19 -3.61 -12.56
N ASP A 114 10.83 -2.56 -13.07
CA ASP A 114 12.26 -2.57 -13.36
C ASP A 114 13.08 -2.76 -12.07
N ILE A 115 12.78 -1.99 -11.02
CA ILE A 115 13.44 -2.13 -9.71
C ILE A 115 13.23 -3.52 -9.12
N PHE A 116 12.01 -4.06 -9.15
CA PHE A 116 11.71 -5.40 -8.65
C PHE A 116 12.50 -6.47 -9.40
N SER A 117 12.59 -6.36 -10.73
CA SER A 117 13.38 -7.26 -11.58
C SER A 117 14.88 -7.20 -11.25
N GLN A 118 15.42 -5.98 -11.06
CA GLN A 118 16.81 -5.77 -10.66
C GLN A 118 17.11 -6.38 -9.29
N LEU A 119 16.22 -6.17 -8.30
CA LEU A 119 16.33 -6.75 -6.96
C LEU A 119 16.25 -8.27 -7.01
N PHE A 120 15.25 -8.82 -7.71
CA PHE A 120 15.06 -10.26 -7.86
C PHE A 120 16.30 -10.94 -8.47
N SER A 121 16.92 -10.28 -9.45
CA SER A 121 18.13 -10.78 -10.13
C SER A 121 19.44 -10.43 -9.39
N ARG A 122 19.35 -9.79 -8.22
CA ARG A 122 20.50 -9.35 -7.39
C ARG A 122 21.52 -8.52 -8.19
N GLN A 123 21.04 -7.61 -9.04
CA GLN A 123 21.92 -6.68 -9.74
C GLN A 123 22.65 -5.77 -8.76
N GLN A 124 23.79 -5.22 -9.19
CA GLN A 124 24.58 -4.27 -8.41
C GLN A 124 24.11 -2.83 -8.60
N ASN A 125 24.31 -2.00 -7.58
CA ASN A 125 24.06 -0.56 -7.61
C ASN A 125 22.61 -0.19 -8.00
N ILE A 126 21.64 -0.88 -7.41
CA ILE A 126 20.22 -0.65 -7.67
C ILE A 126 19.82 0.64 -6.94
N ARG A 127 19.20 1.58 -7.67
CA ARG A 127 18.71 2.85 -7.10
C ARG A 127 17.26 2.70 -6.63
N ILE A 128 17.01 3.02 -5.36
CA ILE A 128 15.68 2.96 -4.75
C ILE A 128 15.06 4.36 -4.75
N PRO A 129 13.91 4.57 -5.43
CA PRO A 129 13.34 5.89 -5.64
C PRO A 129 12.82 6.50 -4.35
N PHE A 130 12.81 7.83 -4.34
CA PHE A 130 12.20 8.60 -3.27
C PHE A 130 11.32 9.71 -3.85
N TYR A 131 10.12 9.86 -3.28
CA TYR A 131 9.17 10.88 -3.71
C TYR A 131 8.99 11.99 -2.67
N ASP A 132 9.32 13.23 -3.04
CA ASP A 132 9.12 14.38 -2.17
C ASP A 132 7.68 14.88 -2.28
N LYS A 133 6.85 14.49 -1.32
CA LYS A 133 5.45 14.92 -1.20
C LYS A 133 5.28 16.41 -0.94
N SER A 134 6.34 17.14 -0.53
CA SER A 134 6.31 18.57 -0.21
C SER A 134 6.61 19.46 -1.42
N ALA A 135 7.26 18.94 -2.45
CA ALA A 135 7.57 19.65 -3.68
C ALA A 135 6.31 20.22 -4.35
N HIS A 136 6.49 21.26 -5.19
CA HIS A 136 5.41 21.96 -5.91
C HIS A 136 4.23 22.36 -5.01
N SER A 137 4.53 22.96 -3.85
CA SER A 137 3.53 23.37 -2.84
C SER A 137 2.65 22.21 -2.35
N GLY A 138 3.26 21.05 -2.12
CA GLY A 138 2.57 19.85 -1.62
C GLY A 138 1.91 18.98 -2.70
N GLN A 139 2.03 19.34 -3.98
CA GLN A 139 1.59 18.49 -5.10
C GLN A 139 2.52 17.29 -5.31
N GLY A 140 3.78 17.43 -4.87
CA GLY A 140 4.81 16.41 -4.86
C GLY A 140 5.55 16.28 -6.19
N ASP A 141 6.76 15.71 -6.12
CA ASP A 141 7.54 15.31 -7.29
C ASP A 141 8.48 14.15 -6.96
N ARG A 142 8.92 13.45 -8.00
CA ARG A 142 10.00 12.49 -7.88
C ARG A 142 11.31 13.23 -7.72
N THR A 143 12.15 12.79 -6.78
CA THR A 143 13.48 13.37 -6.60
C THR A 143 14.46 12.93 -7.69
N ASP A 144 15.57 13.65 -7.82
CA ASP A 144 16.64 13.31 -8.76
C ASP A 144 17.17 11.88 -8.51
N PRO A 145 17.25 11.01 -9.54
CA PRO A 145 17.83 9.66 -9.40
C PRO A 145 19.23 9.61 -8.80
N GLU A 146 20.04 10.67 -8.90
CA GLU A 146 21.36 10.71 -8.27
C GLU A 146 21.30 10.89 -6.74
N ALA A 147 20.17 11.32 -6.19
CA ALA A 147 19.94 11.41 -4.75
C ALA A 147 19.32 10.13 -4.15
N TRP A 148 18.97 9.15 -4.99
CA TRP A 148 18.36 7.90 -4.55
C TRP A 148 19.34 7.02 -3.80
N GLU A 149 18.83 6.28 -2.82
CA GLU A 149 19.63 5.29 -2.12
C GLU A 149 20.10 4.21 -3.10
N VAL A 150 21.39 3.88 -3.06
CA VAL A 150 21.97 2.80 -3.85
C VAL A 150 22.17 1.59 -2.95
N VAL A 151 21.59 0.46 -3.34
CA VAL A 151 21.71 -0.83 -2.65
C VAL A 151 22.46 -1.85 -3.50
N ASN A 152 22.91 -2.95 -2.89
CA ASN A 152 23.79 -3.95 -3.52
C ASN A 152 25.06 -3.29 -4.09
N LYS A 153 25.72 -2.42 -3.33
CA LYS A 153 27.02 -1.87 -3.76
C LYS A 153 28.08 -2.97 -3.75
N GLU A 154 29.17 -2.73 -4.47
CA GLU A 154 30.31 -3.64 -4.46
C GLU A 154 30.83 -3.85 -3.03
N GLY A 155 30.95 -5.12 -2.62
CA GLY A 155 31.39 -5.50 -1.27
C GLY A 155 30.29 -5.54 -0.20
N GLU A 156 29.06 -5.11 -0.51
CA GLU A 156 27.91 -5.27 0.38
C GLU A 156 27.22 -6.62 0.15
N PRO A 157 26.67 -7.27 1.19
CA PRO A 157 25.83 -8.44 1.00
C PRO A 157 24.58 -8.03 0.21
N PRO A 158 24.11 -8.86 -0.74
CA PRO A 158 22.94 -8.53 -1.53
C PRO A 158 21.68 -8.49 -0.65
N VAL A 159 20.70 -7.68 -1.04
CA VAL A 159 19.36 -7.64 -0.42
C VAL A 159 18.77 -9.05 -0.36
N GLU A 160 18.29 -9.46 0.80
CA GLU A 160 17.62 -10.75 1.04
C GLU A 160 16.10 -10.61 1.21
N VAL A 161 15.65 -9.43 1.67
CA VAL A 161 14.23 -9.15 1.92
C VAL A 161 13.84 -7.82 1.32
N VAL A 162 12.74 -7.78 0.60
CA VAL A 162 12.12 -6.55 0.09
C VAL A 162 10.77 -6.40 0.77
N ILE A 163 10.58 -5.34 1.56
CA ILE A 163 9.28 -4.95 2.11
C ILE A 163 8.68 -3.92 1.18
N PHE A 164 7.59 -4.26 0.49
CA PHE A 164 6.83 -3.33 -0.32
C PHE A 164 5.53 -2.96 0.36
N GLU A 165 5.39 -1.70 0.75
CA GLU A 165 4.30 -1.24 1.62
C GLU A 165 3.43 -0.18 0.95
N GLY A 166 2.15 -0.17 1.29
CA GLY A 166 1.24 0.86 0.80
C GLY A 166 -0.22 0.59 1.13
N TRP A 167 -1.06 1.60 0.94
CA TRP A 167 -2.49 1.50 1.26
C TRP A 167 -3.28 0.69 0.22
N CYS A 168 -2.80 0.62 -1.03
CA CYS A 168 -3.40 -0.15 -2.13
C CYS A 168 -2.55 -1.36 -2.56
N VAL A 169 -1.44 -1.65 -1.87
CA VAL A 169 -0.58 -2.81 -2.17
C VAL A 169 -1.40 -4.10 -2.05
N GLY A 170 -1.35 -4.95 -3.07
CA GLY A 170 -2.13 -6.19 -3.11
C GLY A 170 -3.61 -6.03 -3.50
N PHE A 171 -4.11 -4.82 -3.73
CA PHE A 171 -5.41 -4.68 -4.41
C PHE A 171 -5.33 -5.31 -5.80
N ARG A 172 -6.39 -6.02 -6.20
CA ARG A 172 -6.53 -6.64 -7.52
C ARG A 172 -7.71 -5.99 -8.24
N SER A 173 -7.57 -5.82 -9.55
CA SER A 173 -8.66 -5.34 -10.40
C SER A 173 -9.85 -6.28 -10.36
N LEU A 174 -11.05 -5.73 -10.49
CA LEU A 174 -12.30 -6.48 -10.65
C LEU A 174 -12.52 -6.86 -12.13
N SER A 175 -13.36 -7.86 -12.38
CA SER A 175 -13.96 -8.02 -13.71
C SER A 175 -14.85 -6.82 -14.03
N ASP A 176 -15.13 -6.59 -15.31
CA ASP A 176 -15.99 -5.48 -15.72
C ASP A 176 -17.41 -5.66 -15.16
N GLU A 177 -17.90 -6.91 -15.10
CA GLU A 177 -19.19 -7.24 -14.51
C GLU A 177 -19.22 -6.97 -12.99
N GLU A 178 -18.20 -7.40 -12.25
CA GLU A 178 -18.11 -7.17 -10.80
C GLU A 178 -18.01 -5.67 -10.46
N LEU A 179 -17.25 -4.91 -11.27
CA LEU A 179 -17.12 -3.47 -11.12
C LEU A 179 -18.47 -2.77 -11.32
N VAL A 180 -19.19 -3.10 -12.40
CA VAL A 180 -20.53 -2.54 -12.69
C VAL A 180 -21.49 -2.89 -11.56
N GLN A 181 -21.54 -4.15 -11.12
CA GLN A 181 -22.41 -4.58 -10.03
C GLN A 181 -22.16 -3.82 -8.73
N LYS A 182 -20.90 -3.65 -8.31
CA LYS A 182 -20.55 -2.88 -7.11
C LYS A 182 -20.92 -1.41 -7.25
N TRP A 183 -20.69 -0.81 -8.43
CA TRP A 183 -21.04 0.59 -8.69
C TRP A 183 -22.56 0.82 -8.69
N GLU A 184 -23.34 -0.04 -9.36
CA GLU A 184 -24.81 0.02 -9.37
C GLU A 184 -25.40 -0.19 -7.97
N ALA A 185 -24.85 -1.13 -7.20
CA ALA A 185 -25.27 -1.37 -5.82
C ALA A 185 -25.04 -0.12 -4.94
N ALA A 186 -23.91 0.57 -5.10
CA ALA A 186 -23.64 1.82 -4.39
C ALA A 186 -24.61 2.94 -4.80
N LYS A 187 -24.88 3.10 -6.11
CA LYS A 187 -25.88 4.06 -6.62
C LYS A 187 -27.27 3.78 -6.05
N ALA A 188 -27.70 2.52 -6.05
CA ALA A 188 -28.98 2.10 -5.49
C ALA A 188 -29.05 2.37 -3.98
N ALA A 189 -28.03 1.98 -3.22
CA ALA A 189 -27.97 2.23 -1.78
C ALA A 189 -28.14 3.71 -1.43
N ARG A 190 -27.49 4.61 -2.19
CA ARG A 190 -27.64 6.06 -2.01
C ARG A 190 -29.05 6.58 -2.34
N ILE A 191 -29.76 5.96 -3.29
CA ILE A 191 -31.13 6.36 -3.66
C ILE A 191 -32.14 5.87 -2.63
N PHE A 192 -32.02 4.61 -2.19
CA PHE A 192 -32.98 4.00 -1.27
C PHE A 192 -32.80 4.46 0.18
N ASP A 193 -31.56 4.67 0.62
CA ASP A 193 -31.25 5.06 1.99
C ASP A 193 -30.05 6.02 2.04
N GLY A 194 -30.25 7.21 1.45
CA GLY A 194 -29.20 8.22 1.30
C GLY A 194 -28.62 8.74 2.62
N GLU A 195 -29.38 8.68 3.72
CA GLU A 195 -28.91 9.07 5.06
C GLU A 195 -28.01 7.98 5.67
N ALA A 196 -28.26 6.70 5.40
CA ALA A 196 -27.41 5.59 5.87
C ALA A 196 -26.20 5.32 4.94
N TYR A 197 -26.23 5.78 3.69
CA TYR A 197 -25.12 5.58 2.76
C TYR A 197 -23.93 6.51 3.09
N HIS A 198 -22.90 5.95 3.70
CA HIS A 198 -21.66 6.66 4.05
C HIS A 198 -20.50 6.44 3.07
N GLY A 199 -20.75 5.72 1.97
CA GLY A 199 -19.75 5.47 0.92
C GLY A 199 -19.50 6.67 0.01
N ARG A 200 -18.52 6.53 -0.88
CA ARG A 200 -18.13 7.54 -1.88
C ARG A 200 -18.26 7.05 -3.31
N LEU A 201 -18.31 5.74 -3.53
CA LEU A 201 -18.47 5.13 -4.84
C LEU A 201 -19.69 5.66 -5.61
N ALA A 202 -20.84 5.83 -4.94
CA ALA A 202 -22.07 6.32 -5.58
C ALA A 202 -21.97 7.76 -6.13
N ALA A 203 -20.98 8.55 -5.67
CA ALA A 203 -20.75 9.91 -6.17
C ALA A 203 -19.95 9.95 -7.48
N LEU A 204 -19.45 8.81 -7.95
CA LEU A 204 -18.62 8.70 -9.15
C LEU A 204 -19.43 8.20 -10.35
N GLU A 205 -18.94 8.51 -11.53
CA GLU A 205 -19.39 7.92 -12.78
C GLU A 205 -18.67 6.59 -13.02
N LEU A 206 -19.32 5.65 -13.71
CA LEU A 206 -18.74 4.34 -14.01
C LEU A 206 -17.39 4.48 -14.73
N GLU A 207 -17.30 5.39 -15.70
CA GLU A 207 -16.08 5.68 -16.45
C GLU A 207 -14.91 6.08 -15.54
N HIS A 208 -15.18 6.80 -14.44
CA HIS A 208 -14.14 7.22 -13.51
C HIS A 208 -13.50 6.03 -12.80
N VAL A 209 -14.33 5.08 -12.36
CA VAL A 209 -13.87 3.89 -11.63
C VAL A 209 -13.34 2.81 -12.57
N SER A 210 -13.88 2.69 -13.79
CA SER A 210 -13.33 1.81 -14.83
C SER A 210 -11.91 2.20 -15.21
N PHE A 211 -11.61 3.51 -15.31
CA PHE A 211 -10.26 3.99 -15.57
C PHE A 211 -9.25 3.54 -14.50
N VAL A 212 -9.62 3.68 -13.23
CA VAL A 212 -8.77 3.28 -12.09
C VAL A 212 -8.64 1.75 -12.01
N ASN A 213 -9.74 1.02 -12.23
CA ASN A 213 -9.75 -0.45 -12.22
C ASN A 213 -8.86 -1.04 -13.32
N GLU A 214 -8.89 -0.46 -14.53
CA GLU A 214 -8.04 -0.88 -15.64
C GLU A 214 -6.56 -0.60 -15.34
N ALA A 215 -6.25 0.58 -14.81
CA ALA A 215 -4.89 0.90 -14.39
C ALA A 215 -4.38 -0.04 -13.28
N LEU A 216 -5.27 -0.47 -12.37
CA LEU A 216 -4.93 -1.41 -11.30
C LEU A 216 -4.47 -2.77 -11.82
N ARG A 217 -4.92 -3.23 -13.00
CA ARG A 217 -4.43 -4.49 -13.63
C ARG A 217 -2.90 -4.51 -13.77
N GLN A 218 -2.29 -3.35 -14.03
CA GLN A 218 -0.84 -3.26 -14.21
C GLN A 218 -0.07 -3.52 -12.91
N TYR A 219 -0.69 -3.37 -11.74
CA TYR A 219 -0.07 -3.53 -10.42
C TYR A 219 0.20 -5.00 -10.10
N ASP A 220 -0.42 -5.92 -10.85
CA ASP A 220 -0.14 -7.35 -10.80
C ASP A 220 1.34 -7.62 -11.12
N ALA A 221 1.96 -6.80 -11.97
CA ALA A 221 3.38 -6.89 -12.29
C ALA A 221 4.32 -6.69 -11.08
N LEU A 222 3.83 -6.08 -9.99
CA LEU A 222 4.55 -5.98 -8.71
C LEU A 222 4.04 -7.04 -7.72
N THR A 223 2.73 -7.20 -7.63
CA THR A 223 2.08 -8.08 -6.66
C THR A 223 2.48 -9.55 -6.86
N ASP A 224 2.71 -9.97 -8.10
CA ASP A 224 3.06 -11.36 -8.43
C ASP A 224 4.48 -11.75 -7.99
N TYR A 225 5.32 -10.79 -7.57
CA TYR A 225 6.60 -11.08 -6.93
C TYR A 225 6.45 -11.52 -5.46
N PHE A 226 5.32 -11.23 -4.81
CA PHE A 226 5.21 -11.43 -3.37
C PHE A 226 5.29 -12.91 -2.98
N GLY A 227 6.20 -13.22 -2.06
CA GLY A 227 6.24 -14.50 -1.36
C GLY A 227 5.20 -14.58 -0.24
N ALA A 228 4.84 -13.45 0.35
CA ALA A 228 3.81 -13.32 1.38
C ALA A 228 3.23 -11.90 1.44
N LEU A 229 2.05 -11.76 2.07
CA LEU A 229 1.37 -10.48 2.28
C LEU A 229 0.90 -10.36 3.73
N VAL A 230 1.07 -9.18 4.33
CA VAL A 230 0.38 -8.78 5.56
C VAL A 230 -0.69 -7.73 5.19
N HIS A 231 -1.92 -7.95 5.64
CA HIS A 231 -3.05 -7.04 5.44
C HIS A 231 -3.58 -6.56 6.80
N ILE A 232 -3.38 -5.27 7.11
CA ILE A 232 -3.99 -4.61 8.26
C ILE A 232 -5.36 -4.05 7.84
N ASP A 233 -6.40 -4.84 8.09
CA ASP A 233 -7.80 -4.51 7.84
C ASP A 233 -8.43 -3.82 9.06
N ALA A 234 -9.60 -3.23 8.89
CA ALA A 234 -10.39 -2.66 9.96
C ALA A 234 -11.75 -3.36 10.06
N VAL A 235 -12.27 -3.47 11.28
CA VAL A 235 -13.67 -3.89 11.52
C VAL A 235 -14.64 -3.02 10.71
N ASP A 236 -14.35 -1.72 10.65
CA ASP A 236 -15.05 -0.77 9.79
C ASP A 236 -14.03 0.12 9.06
N THR A 237 -14.08 0.10 7.73
CA THR A 237 -13.21 0.92 6.89
C THR A 237 -13.44 2.42 7.09
N LEU A 238 -14.61 2.85 7.58
CA LEU A 238 -14.90 4.26 7.89
C LEU A 238 -14.01 4.83 9.00
N PHE A 239 -13.37 3.99 9.82
CA PHE A 239 -12.40 4.46 10.81
C PHE A 239 -11.23 5.25 10.20
N VAL A 240 -10.97 5.08 8.89
CA VAL A 240 -9.96 5.85 8.15
C VAL A 240 -10.16 7.36 8.25
N TYR A 241 -11.41 7.84 8.30
CA TYR A 241 -11.70 9.27 8.43
C TYR A 241 -11.21 9.81 9.79
N ASP A 242 -11.58 9.12 10.86
CA ASP A 242 -11.17 9.48 12.23
C ASP A 242 -9.65 9.36 12.39
N TRP A 243 -9.05 8.28 11.89
CA TRP A 243 -7.61 8.07 11.99
C TRP A 243 -6.81 9.10 11.22
N ARG A 244 -7.24 9.48 10.02
CA ARG A 244 -6.57 10.52 9.24
C ARG A 244 -6.74 11.89 9.90
N LEU A 245 -7.90 12.19 10.47
CA LEU A 245 -8.13 13.43 11.24
C LEU A 245 -7.21 13.50 12.46
N GLU A 246 -7.07 12.42 13.22
CA GLU A 246 -6.16 12.33 14.36
C GLU A 246 -4.69 12.56 13.94
N GLN A 247 -4.26 11.90 12.87
CA GLN A 247 -2.91 12.06 12.33
C GLN A 247 -2.64 13.51 11.92
N GLU A 248 -3.57 14.14 11.20
CA GLU A 248 -3.39 15.51 10.72
C GLU A 248 -3.47 16.54 11.86
N ARG A 249 -4.30 16.31 12.88
CA ARG A 249 -4.32 17.13 14.11
C ARG A 249 -2.98 17.05 14.85
N LYS A 250 -2.38 15.85 14.97
CA LYS A 250 -1.06 15.67 15.57
C LYS A 250 0.02 16.41 14.76
N LEU A 251 0.02 16.27 13.43
CA LEU A 251 0.96 16.95 12.54
C LEU A 251 0.87 18.47 12.66
N ARG A 252 -0.34 19.04 12.66
CA ARG A 252 -0.55 20.48 12.85
C ARG A 252 -0.04 20.97 14.20
N LYS A 253 -0.20 20.18 15.26
CA LYS A 253 0.30 20.52 16.60
C LYS A 253 1.84 20.53 16.64
N GLU A 254 2.49 19.62 15.92
CA GLU A 254 3.95 19.47 15.89
C GLU A 254 4.64 20.46 14.95
N LYS A 255 4.06 20.71 13.75
CA LYS A 255 4.70 21.49 12.68
C LYS A 255 4.04 22.85 12.42
N GLY A 256 2.91 23.15 13.04
CA GLY A 256 2.14 24.39 12.85
C GLY A 256 1.40 24.50 11.51
N THR A 257 1.56 23.53 10.61
CA THR A 257 0.98 23.49 9.27
C THR A 257 0.33 22.12 9.00
N GLY A 258 -0.66 22.10 8.10
CA GLY A 258 -1.40 20.88 7.73
C GLY A 258 -2.82 21.17 7.25
N MET A 259 -3.49 20.13 6.77
CA MET A 259 -4.87 20.21 6.28
C MET A 259 -5.86 20.54 7.41
N LYS A 260 -6.85 21.37 7.10
CA LYS A 260 -8.04 21.55 7.96
C LYS A 260 -8.92 20.30 7.89
N ASP A 261 -9.75 20.09 8.91
CA ASP A 261 -10.60 18.90 9.03
C ASP A 261 -11.45 18.62 7.78
N LYS A 262 -12.03 19.66 7.15
CA LYS A 262 -12.75 19.51 5.87
C LYS A 262 -11.85 19.03 4.72
N GLN A 263 -10.63 19.55 4.63
CA GLN A 263 -9.66 19.13 3.61
C GLN A 263 -9.19 17.68 3.84
N VAL A 264 -9.10 17.25 5.10
CA VAL A 264 -8.81 15.85 5.43
C VAL A 264 -9.95 14.93 4.96
N ILE A 265 -11.20 15.33 5.19
CA ILE A 265 -12.35 14.55 4.71
C ILE A 265 -12.32 14.45 3.18
N GLU A 266 -12.13 15.55 2.46
CA GLU A 266 -12.04 15.52 0.99
C GLU A 266 -10.84 14.71 0.50
N PHE A 267 -9.71 14.77 1.21
CA PHE A 267 -8.56 13.92 0.93
C PHE A 267 -8.98 12.45 1.03
N VAL A 268 -9.55 12.02 2.15
CA VAL A 268 -9.97 10.61 2.35
C VAL A 268 -11.05 10.20 1.34
N ASN A 269 -11.98 11.09 0.98
CA ASN A 269 -13.00 10.84 -0.04
C ASN A 269 -12.39 10.41 -1.38
N GLY A 270 -11.21 10.96 -1.72
CA GLY A 270 -10.49 10.60 -2.93
C GLY A 270 -9.94 9.17 -2.94
N TYR A 271 -9.72 8.55 -1.78
CA TYR A 271 -9.22 7.17 -1.63
C TYR A 271 -10.33 6.17 -1.34
N TYR A 272 -11.38 6.59 -0.62
CA TYR A 272 -12.40 5.71 -0.08
C TYR A 272 -13.08 4.77 -1.09
N PRO A 273 -13.38 5.19 -2.33
CA PRO A 273 -13.95 4.32 -3.36
C PRO A 273 -13.12 3.07 -3.63
N ALA A 274 -11.79 3.13 -3.48
CA ALA A 274 -10.93 1.97 -3.67
C ALA A 274 -11.09 0.94 -2.53
N TYR A 275 -11.37 1.37 -1.30
CA TYR A 275 -11.73 0.43 -0.23
C TYR A 275 -13.08 -0.25 -0.51
N GLU A 276 -14.07 0.51 -1.00
CA GLU A 276 -15.39 -0.05 -1.39
C GLU A 276 -15.27 -1.09 -2.52
N LEU A 277 -14.37 -0.85 -3.49
CA LEU A 277 -14.20 -1.73 -4.63
C LEU A 277 -13.33 -2.95 -4.33
N TYR A 278 -12.13 -2.75 -3.78
CA TYR A 278 -11.06 -3.74 -3.84
C TYR A 278 -10.77 -4.47 -2.52
N THR A 279 -11.20 -3.93 -1.37
CA THR A 279 -10.90 -4.54 -0.06
C THR A 279 -11.47 -5.95 0.08
N ASP A 280 -12.65 -6.24 -0.48
CA ASP A 280 -13.24 -7.58 -0.39
C ASP A 280 -12.41 -8.65 -1.11
N VAL A 281 -11.76 -8.29 -2.23
CA VAL A 281 -10.85 -9.21 -2.93
C VAL A 281 -9.64 -9.49 -2.05
N LEU A 282 -9.05 -8.44 -1.46
CA LEU A 282 -7.94 -8.58 -0.54
C LEU A 282 -8.32 -9.42 0.70
N ARG A 283 -9.53 -9.24 1.25
CA ARG A 283 -10.06 -10.03 2.37
C ARG A 283 -10.22 -11.52 2.06
N LYS A 284 -10.42 -11.91 0.80
CA LYS A 284 -10.53 -13.32 0.38
C LYS A 284 -9.17 -14.00 0.23
N GLY A 285 -8.08 -13.23 0.24
CA GLY A 285 -6.74 -13.72 -0.07
C GLY A 285 -6.41 -13.56 -1.56
N ILE A 286 -5.20 -13.06 -1.86
CA ILE A 286 -4.76 -12.79 -3.25
C ILE A 286 -3.83 -13.86 -3.82
N PHE A 287 -3.51 -14.88 -3.04
CA PHE A 287 -2.67 -16.00 -3.46
C PHE A 287 -3.50 -17.22 -3.79
N HIS A 288 -3.03 -18.02 -4.75
CA HIS A 288 -3.62 -19.33 -5.02
C HIS A 288 -3.32 -20.35 -3.92
N GLN A 289 -2.16 -20.22 -3.23
CA GLN A 289 -1.79 -21.10 -2.13
C GLN A 289 -2.20 -20.49 -0.80
N THR A 290 -2.70 -21.35 0.09
CA THR A 290 -3.01 -20.94 1.46
C THR A 290 -1.75 -20.76 2.31
N GLY A 291 -1.87 -20.00 3.39
CA GLY A 291 -0.80 -19.71 4.33
C GLY A 291 0.18 -18.64 3.86
N LYS A 292 -0.13 -17.88 2.80
CA LYS A 292 0.75 -16.82 2.28
C LYS A 292 0.27 -15.42 2.63
N GLN A 293 -0.93 -15.29 3.19
CA GLN A 293 -1.46 -13.99 3.60
C GLN A 293 -1.86 -14.01 5.08
N LEU A 294 -1.40 -13.01 5.83
CA LEU A 294 -1.84 -12.76 7.20
C LEU A 294 -2.74 -11.53 7.20
N ARG A 295 -3.98 -11.69 7.65
CA ARG A 295 -4.93 -10.59 7.86
C ARG A 295 -5.08 -10.31 9.35
N LEU A 296 -4.87 -9.06 9.73
CA LEU A 296 -5.13 -8.54 11.08
C LEU A 296 -6.32 -7.59 10.99
N VAL A 297 -7.41 -7.90 11.70
CA VAL A 297 -8.57 -7.01 11.78
C VAL A 297 -8.42 -6.15 13.02
N VAL A 298 -8.43 -4.82 12.85
CA VAL A 298 -8.29 -3.87 13.96
C VAL A 298 -9.56 -3.09 14.24
N ASN A 299 -9.79 -2.78 15.51
CA ASN A 299 -10.88 -1.89 15.93
C ASN A 299 -10.52 -0.42 15.81
N LYS A 300 -11.46 0.45 16.21
CA LYS A 300 -11.32 1.91 16.16
C LYS A 300 -10.10 2.43 16.93
N GLN A 301 -9.65 1.74 17.97
CA GLN A 301 -8.45 2.08 18.75
C GLN A 301 -7.16 1.50 18.13
N ARG A 302 -7.25 0.93 16.92
CA ARG A 302 -6.17 0.26 16.18
C ARG A 302 -5.65 -0.97 16.89
N ARG A 303 -6.44 -1.59 17.76
CA ARG A 303 -6.09 -2.84 18.45
C ARG A 303 -6.48 -4.04 17.61
N VAL A 304 -5.62 -5.05 17.57
CA VAL A 304 -5.93 -6.32 16.89
C VAL A 304 -7.09 -7.01 17.63
N GLU A 305 -8.14 -7.34 16.88
CA GLU A 305 -9.28 -8.12 17.38
C GLU A 305 -9.30 -9.53 16.77
N GLU A 306 -8.92 -9.67 15.51
CA GLU A 306 -8.89 -10.95 14.82
C GLU A 306 -7.61 -11.12 14.00
N VAL A 307 -7.15 -12.37 13.92
CA VAL A 307 -5.95 -12.78 13.19
C VAL A 307 -6.29 -13.99 12.33
N GLU A 308 -6.15 -13.84 11.02
CA GLU A 308 -6.47 -14.89 10.04
C GLU A 308 -5.24 -15.16 9.17
N ILE A 309 -4.84 -16.43 9.09
CA ILE A 309 -3.86 -16.88 8.09
C ILE A 309 -4.66 -17.50 6.94
N GLN A 310 -4.49 -16.92 5.75
CA GLN A 310 -5.17 -17.26 4.51
C GLN A 310 -4.21 -17.97 3.58
#